data_AF-A9KMW8-F1
#
_entry.id   AF-A9KMW8-F1
#
_cell.length_a   1.000
_cell.length_b   1.000
_cell.length_c   1.000
_cell.angle_alpha   90.00
_cell.angle_beta   90.00
_cell.angle_gamma   90.00
#
_symmetry.space_group_name_H-M   'P 1'
#
loop_
_entity.id
_entity.type
_entity.pdbx_description
1 polymer ?
#
loop_
_entity_poly.entity_id
_entity_poly.type
_entity_poly.pdbx_seq_one_letter_code
_entity_poly.pdbx_strand_id
1 'polypeptide(L)'
;MKFSKYFKWLSLTLALVLSIFLLDPIGVQAATVKLDKSEAIMFVGDLLTLKLSGTKDTVSWKSSNTKVATVNKTGKVKAVKAGSVTITATNNKTSYKCKIKVESPELNFSEIITRIGWTEQLKVTGTSQKVKWKTSDEKIVTVSEDGLITVHDIGNVQITATIGNKILKCNVNIPKPFFIHTSLSLAPGETNSNVLLYYSDNTTWSSSDENIITVDNKGNITALTVGSAIITASSGGYIYNYSVNVELSPSKIENLLKEKFPSITTPMGTLKLIHTVRINDYDSYPYDIEIKTDWSGDFSPFYDPIHSIKYSDIEKQETINQLRQAQIDIYNFFHQYYPDKKVTGGYYWGYYKYRYIQAGYDSVKFMNWTNYNASLFSRYYDSYIIGFNWYAYFDDYYK
;
A
#
# COMPACT_ATOMS: atom_id res chain seq x y z
N MET A 1 120.39 -5.48 59.86
CA MET A 1 119.70 -4.32 59.24
C MET A 1 118.35 -4.16 59.93
N LYS A 2 118.22 -3.36 61.00
CA LYS A 2 117.92 -1.91 61.04
C LYS A 2 116.50 -1.53 60.53
N PHE A 3 115.67 -1.11 61.50
CA PHE A 3 114.53 -0.15 61.46
C PHE A 3 113.25 -0.56 60.69
N SER A 4 112.00 -0.28 61.12
CA SER A 4 111.47 0.71 62.07
C SER A 4 110.09 0.35 62.67
N LYS A 5 109.98 0.50 63.99
CA LYS A 5 108.95 1.20 64.80
C LYS A 5 107.45 1.19 64.38
N TYR A 6 106.64 0.72 65.33
CA TYR A 6 105.37 1.29 65.81
C TYR A 6 104.41 1.92 64.79
N PHE A 7 103.40 1.16 64.36
CA PHE A 7 102.05 1.70 64.22
C PHE A 7 101.03 0.56 64.36
N LYS A 8 99.94 0.84 65.09
CA LYS A 8 98.70 0.04 65.20
C LYS A 8 98.69 -1.08 66.25
N TRP A 9 98.83 -0.67 67.52
CA TRP A 9 97.87 -1.09 68.55
C TRP A 9 96.47 -0.64 68.14
N LEU A 10 95.78 -1.46 67.33
CA LEU A 10 94.32 -1.52 67.13
C LEU A 10 94.11 -2.37 65.86
N SER A 11 93.74 -3.63 66.00
CA SER A 11 92.94 -4.39 65.01
C SER A 11 93.18 -5.90 65.14
N LEU A 12 92.80 -6.55 66.24
CA LEU A 12 92.62 -8.01 66.21
C LEU A 12 91.75 -8.55 67.36
N THR A 13 90.74 -7.79 67.78
CA THR A 13 89.57 -8.29 68.52
C THR A 13 88.26 -8.06 67.77
N LEU A 14 88.31 -7.86 66.45
CA LEU A 14 87.13 -7.45 65.67
C LEU A 14 87.13 -8.09 64.27
N ALA A 15 87.11 -9.41 64.19
CA ALA A 15 86.94 -10.14 62.92
C ALA A 15 85.91 -11.28 62.98
N LEU A 16 85.11 -11.37 64.06
CA LEU A 16 84.05 -12.38 64.14
C LEU A 16 82.71 -11.88 64.72
N VAL A 17 82.50 -10.56 64.81
CA VAL A 17 81.21 -9.96 65.18
C VAL A 17 81.00 -8.67 64.39
N LEU A 18 80.87 -8.76 63.06
CA LEU A 18 80.40 -7.61 62.25
C LEU A 18 79.75 -8.08 60.93
N SER A 19 78.83 -9.04 61.01
CA SER A 19 77.96 -9.42 59.88
C SER A 19 76.51 -9.62 60.31
N ILE A 20 76.10 -8.95 61.38
CA ILE A 20 74.74 -9.03 61.94
C ILE A 20 74.14 -7.62 61.88
N PHE A 21 73.21 -7.47 60.93
CA PHE A 21 72.22 -6.41 60.77
C PHE A 21 72.69 -5.01 60.35
N LEU A 22 72.82 -4.84 59.03
CA LEU A 22 72.20 -3.70 58.34
C LEU A 22 71.16 -4.25 57.37
N LEU A 23 70.04 -4.76 57.93
CA LEU A 23 68.80 -4.72 57.17
C LEU A 23 68.31 -3.29 57.33
N ASP A 24 68.41 -2.50 56.27
CA ASP A 24 67.60 -1.29 56.15
C ASP A 24 66.16 -1.66 56.52
N PRO A 25 65.45 -0.89 57.35
CA PRO A 25 64.04 -1.14 57.55
C PRO A 25 63.40 -1.12 56.17
N ILE A 26 62.87 -2.27 55.73
CA ILE A 26 62.03 -2.35 54.55
C ILE A 26 60.90 -1.37 54.83
N GLY A 27 60.97 -0.19 54.21
CA GLY A 27 59.87 0.75 54.18
C GLY A 27 58.75 0.04 53.45
N VAL A 28 57.88 -0.63 54.20
CA VAL A 28 56.63 -1.17 53.66
C VAL A 28 55.81 0.05 53.28
N GLN A 29 55.95 0.50 52.05
CA GLN A 29 55.07 1.53 51.49
C GLN A 29 53.69 0.90 51.41
N ALA A 30 52.82 1.27 52.35
CA ALA A 30 51.44 0.79 52.39
C ALA A 30 50.80 1.04 51.01
N ALA A 31 50.19 -0.01 50.45
CA ALA A 31 49.51 0.10 49.16
C ALA A 31 48.46 1.23 49.25
N THR A 32 48.55 2.22 48.35
CA THR A 32 47.58 3.32 48.32
C THR A 32 46.21 2.78 47.95
N VAL A 33 45.24 2.98 48.83
CA VAL A 33 43.86 2.54 48.58
C VAL A 33 43.28 3.35 47.42
N LYS A 34 42.77 2.66 46.39
CA LYS A 34 42.32 3.30 45.14
C LYS A 34 41.07 2.62 44.59
N LEU A 35 40.11 3.44 44.18
CA LEU A 35 38.94 3.00 43.42
C LEU A 35 39.31 2.89 41.93
N ASP A 36 38.93 1.79 41.30
CA ASP A 36 39.24 1.50 39.90
C ASP A 36 38.60 2.50 38.92
N LYS A 37 37.47 3.11 39.29
CA LYS A 37 36.76 4.10 38.47
C LYS A 37 36.23 5.27 39.28
N SER A 38 36.49 6.50 38.83
CA SER A 38 35.88 7.73 39.37
C SER A 38 34.54 8.06 38.72
N GLU A 39 34.28 7.53 37.52
CA GLU A 39 33.03 7.69 36.80
C GLU A 39 32.74 6.52 35.86
N ALA A 40 31.46 6.31 35.53
CA ALA A 40 31.02 5.40 34.49
C ALA A 40 29.65 5.80 33.93
N ILE A 41 29.44 5.50 32.65
CA ILE A 41 28.12 5.52 32.01
C ILE A 41 27.63 4.07 31.90
N MET A 42 26.38 3.83 32.26
CA MET A 42 25.74 2.52 32.18
C MET A 42 24.38 2.67 31.51
N PHE A 43 23.91 1.63 30.82
CA PHE A 43 22.53 1.57 30.36
C PHE A 43 21.63 0.89 31.39
N VAL A 44 20.34 1.21 31.38
CA VAL A 44 19.36 0.52 32.24
C VAL A 44 19.47 -0.99 32.07
N GLY A 45 19.65 -1.71 33.18
CA GLY A 45 19.85 -3.16 33.21
C GLY A 45 21.32 -3.61 33.26
N ASP A 46 22.27 -2.74 32.91
CA ASP A 46 23.70 -3.08 32.93
C ASP A 46 24.20 -3.41 34.33
N LEU A 47 25.29 -4.20 34.34
CA LEU A 47 26.03 -4.55 35.53
C LEU A 47 27.48 -4.07 35.41
N LEU A 48 27.98 -3.45 36.48
CA LEU A 48 29.37 -3.00 36.59
C LEU A 48 29.89 -3.40 37.96
N THR A 49 31.08 -3.99 38.04
CA THR A 49 31.74 -4.22 39.33
C THR A 49 32.80 -3.16 39.56
N LEU A 50 32.64 -2.38 40.62
CA LEU A 50 33.66 -1.46 41.12
C LEU A 50 34.58 -2.18 42.09
N LYS A 51 35.89 -1.88 42.03
CA LYS A 51 36.91 -2.51 42.85
C LYS A 51 37.71 -1.46 43.61
N LEU A 52 37.76 -1.60 44.93
CA LEU A 52 38.66 -0.85 45.79
C LEU A 52 39.92 -1.70 46.04
N SER A 53 41.04 -1.27 45.47
CA SER A 53 42.34 -1.96 45.59
C SER A 53 43.19 -1.32 46.68
N GLY A 54 44.25 -2.01 47.12
CA GLY A 54 45.19 -1.49 48.13
C GLY A 54 44.74 -1.66 49.58
N THR A 55 43.64 -2.39 49.83
CA THR A 55 43.15 -2.73 51.16
C THR A 55 42.79 -4.22 51.25
N LYS A 56 42.99 -4.83 52.42
CA LYS A 56 42.51 -6.18 52.74
C LYS A 56 41.28 -6.15 53.65
N ASP A 57 40.90 -4.97 54.13
CA ASP A 57 39.78 -4.80 55.05
C ASP A 57 38.46 -4.82 54.30
N THR A 58 37.38 -5.09 55.02
CA THR A 58 36.02 -5.07 54.49
C THR A 58 35.64 -3.67 53.99
N VAL A 59 35.12 -3.61 52.77
CA VAL A 59 34.65 -2.37 52.14
C VAL A 59 33.13 -2.28 52.25
N SER A 60 32.63 -1.15 52.76
CA SER A 60 31.19 -0.86 52.78
C SER A 60 30.81 -0.08 51.53
N TRP A 61 29.74 -0.50 50.84
CA TRP A 61 29.27 0.12 49.62
C TRP A 61 27.89 0.76 49.83
N LYS A 62 27.71 1.98 49.33
CA LYS A 62 26.43 2.70 49.41
C LYS A 62 26.13 3.44 48.10
N SER A 63 24.88 3.37 47.66
CA SER A 63 24.36 4.21 46.58
C SER A 63 23.68 5.45 47.16
N SER A 64 23.87 6.61 46.54
CA SER A 64 23.15 7.83 46.90
C SER A 64 21.67 7.81 46.47
N ASN A 65 21.30 6.97 45.51
CA ASN A 65 19.93 6.81 45.03
C ASN A 65 19.73 5.41 44.44
N THR A 66 19.17 4.50 45.23
CA THR A 66 18.91 3.11 44.82
C THR A 66 17.86 2.96 43.73
N LYS A 67 17.03 3.99 43.48
CA LYS A 67 16.09 3.99 42.35
C LYS A 67 16.80 4.20 41.01
N VAL A 68 18.00 4.77 41.00
CA VAL A 68 18.82 4.99 39.79
C VAL A 68 19.83 3.86 39.61
N ALA A 69 20.59 3.51 40.65
CA ALA A 69 21.46 2.32 40.64
C ALA A 69 21.62 1.74 42.04
N THR A 70 21.65 0.42 42.15
CA THR A 70 21.95 -0.30 43.39
C THR A 70 23.39 -0.79 43.39
N VAL A 71 23.97 -1.01 44.57
CA VAL A 71 25.28 -1.63 44.74
C VAL A 71 25.19 -2.68 45.85
N ASN A 72 25.74 -3.87 45.63
CA ASN A 72 25.75 -4.93 46.63
C ASN A 72 27.03 -4.90 47.49
N LYS A 73 27.16 -5.85 48.43
CA LYS A 73 28.33 -5.95 49.34
C LYS A 73 29.67 -6.21 48.61
N THR A 74 29.64 -6.71 47.38
CA THR A 74 30.85 -7.01 46.57
C THR A 74 31.19 -5.91 45.57
N GLY A 75 30.54 -4.74 45.64
CA GLY A 75 30.77 -3.64 44.72
C GLY A 75 30.13 -3.81 43.34
N LYS A 76 29.25 -4.82 43.16
CA LYS A 76 28.48 -5.00 41.92
C LYS A 76 27.32 -4.01 41.89
N VAL A 77 27.44 -3.06 40.98
CA VAL A 77 26.46 -2.02 40.66
C VAL A 77 25.49 -2.54 39.60
N LYS A 78 24.19 -2.33 39.80
CA LYS A 78 23.13 -2.59 38.81
C LYS A 78 22.43 -1.28 38.48
N ALA A 79 22.41 -0.93 37.19
CA ALA A 79 21.67 0.23 36.69
C ALA A 79 20.16 -0.08 36.66
N VAL A 80 19.36 0.77 37.32
CA VAL A 80 17.92 0.54 37.53
C VAL A 80 17.06 1.48 36.69
N LYS A 81 17.38 2.78 36.68
CA LYS A 81 16.62 3.80 35.96
C LYS A 81 17.55 4.92 35.51
N ALA A 82 17.24 5.54 34.38
CA ALA A 82 17.96 6.71 33.89
C ALA A 82 18.08 7.81 34.97
N GLY A 83 19.26 8.41 35.08
CA GLY A 83 19.58 9.41 36.10
C GLY A 83 21.06 9.42 36.47
N SER A 84 21.44 10.30 37.40
CA SER A 84 22.81 10.36 37.94
C SER A 84 22.82 9.95 39.42
N VAL A 85 23.78 9.14 39.81
CA VAL A 85 23.93 8.63 41.18
C VAL A 85 25.41 8.51 41.54
N THR A 86 25.75 8.67 42.82
CA THR A 86 27.11 8.43 43.31
C THR A 86 27.15 7.14 44.10
N ILE A 87 28.06 6.24 43.73
CA ILE A 87 28.39 5.04 44.50
C ILE A 87 29.60 5.35 45.38
N THR A 88 29.48 5.08 46.68
CA THR A 88 30.53 5.33 47.68
C THR A 88 31.06 4.02 48.22
N ALA A 89 32.38 3.83 48.16
CA ALA A 89 33.10 2.78 48.86
C ALA A 89 33.75 3.39 50.12
N THR A 90 33.50 2.81 51.29
CA THR A 90 34.10 3.27 52.56
C THR A 90 35.05 2.20 53.08
N ASN A 91 36.30 2.60 53.34
CA ASN A 91 37.32 1.80 53.99
C ASN A 91 37.97 2.62 55.12
N ASN A 92 37.95 2.09 56.35
CA ASN A 92 38.54 2.73 57.54
C ASN A 92 38.21 4.23 57.70
N LYS A 93 36.92 4.59 57.53
CA LYS A 93 36.36 5.97 57.56
C LYS A 93 36.68 6.86 56.35
N THR A 94 37.59 6.45 55.48
CA THR A 94 37.86 7.15 54.21
C THR A 94 36.85 6.72 53.15
N SER A 95 36.33 7.69 52.39
CA SER A 95 35.30 7.47 51.37
C SER A 95 35.85 7.72 49.96
N TYR A 96 35.59 6.79 49.05
CA TYR A 96 35.93 6.86 47.63
C TYR A 96 34.63 6.87 46.81
N LYS A 97 34.52 7.79 45.85
CA LYS A 97 33.27 8.04 45.12
C LYS A 97 33.43 7.74 43.64
N CYS A 98 32.43 7.07 43.07
CA CYS A 98 32.26 6.89 41.64
C CYS A 98 30.94 7.51 41.20
N LYS A 99 30.96 8.42 40.23
CA LYS A 99 29.75 8.99 39.62
C LYS A 99 29.24 8.05 38.53
N ILE A 100 28.01 7.57 38.66
CA ILE A 100 27.34 6.73 37.68
C ILE A 100 26.24 7.55 37.00
N LYS A 101 26.34 7.69 35.68
CA LYS A 101 25.24 8.19 34.83
C LYS A 101 24.57 7.00 34.17
N VAL A 102 23.31 6.76 34.53
CA VAL A 102 22.48 5.75 33.90
C VAL A 102 21.71 6.39 32.75
N GLU A 103 21.84 5.83 31.56
CA GLU A 103 21.17 6.25 30.33
C GLU A 103 20.15 5.19 29.87
N SER A 104 19.13 5.62 29.14
CA SER A 104 18.12 4.73 28.56
C SER A 104 17.88 5.17 27.13
N PRO A 105 18.79 4.81 26.19
CA PRO A 105 18.67 5.22 24.82
C PRO A 105 17.45 4.58 24.17
N GLU A 106 16.69 5.38 23.45
CA GLU A 106 15.46 4.96 22.75
C GLU A 106 15.48 5.49 21.32
N LEU A 107 15.11 4.63 20.37
CA LEU A 107 15.00 4.94 18.95
C LEU A 107 13.57 5.36 18.65
N ASN A 108 13.39 6.43 17.89
CA ASN A 108 12.05 6.95 17.53
C ASN A 108 11.20 5.96 16.70
N PHE A 109 11.84 5.09 15.93
CA PHE A 109 11.15 4.06 15.13
C PHE A 109 11.83 2.70 15.30
N SER A 110 11.05 1.66 15.61
CA SER A 110 11.49 0.26 15.54
C SER A 110 11.17 -0.38 14.19
N GLU A 111 10.22 0.17 13.44
CA GLU A 111 9.79 -0.30 12.14
C GLU A 111 9.30 0.85 11.26
N ILE A 112 9.59 0.78 9.96
CA ILE A 112 9.19 1.74 8.94
C ILE A 112 8.73 0.95 7.70
N ILE A 113 7.55 1.27 7.16
CA ILE A 113 7.11 0.79 5.85
C ILE A 113 7.02 2.01 4.93
N THR A 114 7.71 1.96 3.80
CA THR A 114 7.86 3.13 2.92
C THR A 114 8.08 2.74 1.46
N ARG A 115 8.51 3.69 0.62
CA ARG A 115 8.66 3.59 -0.84
C ARG A 115 9.99 4.15 -1.32
N ILE A 116 10.35 3.83 -2.56
CA ILE A 116 11.58 4.29 -3.21
C ILE A 116 11.61 5.83 -3.30
N GLY A 117 12.79 6.41 -3.03
CA GLY A 117 13.05 7.85 -3.05
C GLY A 117 12.66 8.57 -1.77
N TRP A 118 12.04 7.88 -0.81
CA TRP A 118 11.65 8.48 0.46
C TRP A 118 12.83 8.61 1.43
N THR A 119 12.76 9.61 2.31
CA THR A 119 13.76 9.89 3.33
C THR A 119 13.12 10.04 4.70
N GLU A 120 13.81 9.61 5.76
CA GLU A 120 13.32 9.72 7.13
C GLU A 120 14.43 9.90 8.14
N GLN A 121 14.16 10.63 9.22
CA GLN A 121 15.17 10.95 10.21
C GLN A 121 15.03 10.01 11.40
N LEU A 122 15.96 9.06 11.53
CA LEU A 122 16.10 8.29 12.75
C LEU A 122 16.78 9.13 13.83
N LYS A 123 16.30 9.02 15.07
CA LYS A 123 16.83 9.74 16.23
C LYS A 123 16.91 8.81 17.42
N VAL A 124 18.07 8.80 18.08
CA VAL A 124 18.23 8.17 19.39
C VAL A 124 18.16 9.26 20.46
N THR A 125 17.23 9.11 21.40
CA THR A 125 17.07 9.99 22.56
C THR A 125 17.56 9.28 23.82
N GLY A 126 17.62 9.95 24.97
CA GLY A 126 17.94 9.29 26.25
C GLY A 126 19.42 8.91 26.45
N THR A 127 20.31 9.40 25.59
CA THR A 127 21.77 9.26 25.69
C THR A 127 22.48 10.56 25.33
N SER A 128 23.67 10.75 25.90
CA SER A 128 24.61 11.81 25.53
C SER A 128 25.77 11.31 24.66
N GLN A 129 25.82 10.01 24.39
CA GLN A 129 26.89 9.39 23.63
C GLN A 129 26.66 9.51 22.12
N LYS A 130 27.75 9.54 21.35
CA LYS A 130 27.69 9.54 19.87
C LYS A 130 27.06 8.22 19.39
N VAL A 131 26.09 8.33 18.49
CA VAL A 131 25.46 7.19 17.82
C VAL A 131 26.26 6.86 16.57
N LYS A 132 26.49 5.56 16.33
CA LYS A 132 27.04 5.06 15.07
C LYS A 132 25.95 4.30 14.33
N TRP A 133 25.63 4.76 13.12
CA TRP A 133 24.62 4.16 12.26
C TRP A 133 25.23 3.16 11.29
N LYS A 134 24.48 2.12 10.97
CA LYS A 134 24.81 1.14 9.93
C LYS A 134 23.53 0.59 9.32
N THR A 135 23.54 0.37 8.01
CA THR A 135 22.49 -0.37 7.29
C THR A 135 22.94 -1.80 7.03
N SER A 136 22.00 -2.74 6.91
CA SER A 136 22.32 -4.10 6.47
C SER A 136 22.54 -4.20 4.95
N ASP A 137 21.98 -3.27 4.17
CA ASP A 137 22.15 -3.22 2.72
C ASP A 137 22.08 -1.76 2.21
N GLU A 138 23.23 -1.22 1.79
CA GLU A 138 23.36 0.14 1.27
C GLU A 138 22.76 0.32 -0.13
N LYS A 139 22.54 -0.76 -0.89
CA LYS A 139 21.89 -0.68 -2.21
C LYS A 139 20.41 -0.39 -2.10
N ILE A 140 19.78 -0.80 -0.99
CA ILE A 140 18.34 -0.62 -0.75
C ILE A 140 18.10 0.63 0.11
N VAL A 141 18.84 0.79 1.22
CA VAL A 141 18.71 1.97 2.11
C VAL A 141 20.07 2.42 2.61
N THR A 142 20.43 3.69 2.36
CA THR A 142 21.59 4.33 2.99
C THR A 142 21.18 5.04 4.27
N VAL A 143 22.11 5.18 5.22
CA VAL A 143 21.93 5.98 6.44
C VAL A 143 23.14 6.89 6.64
N SER A 144 22.90 8.18 6.86
CA SER A 144 23.95 9.16 7.12
C SER A 144 24.50 9.07 8.56
N GLU A 145 25.55 9.83 8.86
CA GLU A 145 26.12 9.89 10.22
C GLU A 145 25.17 10.48 11.27
N ASP A 146 24.24 11.34 10.86
CA ASP A 146 23.22 11.93 11.72
C ASP A 146 21.90 11.13 11.74
N GLY A 147 21.79 10.04 10.98
CA GLY A 147 20.67 9.10 11.02
C GLY A 147 19.56 9.37 10.00
N LEU A 148 19.80 10.21 8.99
CA LEU A 148 18.89 10.38 7.86
C LEU A 148 19.00 9.15 6.95
N ILE A 149 17.90 8.43 6.79
CA ILE A 149 17.81 7.31 5.85
C ILE A 149 17.33 7.78 4.49
N THR A 150 17.82 7.16 3.42
CA THR A 150 17.36 7.39 2.04
C THR A 150 17.15 6.05 1.35
N VAL A 151 15.97 5.86 0.77
CA VAL A 151 15.56 4.61 0.12
C VAL A 151 15.84 4.66 -1.37
N HIS A 152 16.52 3.62 -1.86
CA HIS A 152 16.95 3.50 -3.26
C HIS A 152 16.23 2.37 -4.02
N ASP A 153 15.84 1.29 -3.32
CA ASP A 153 15.25 0.11 -3.97
C ASP A 153 14.22 -0.59 -3.06
N ILE A 154 13.49 -1.57 -3.61
CA ILE A 154 12.57 -2.44 -2.89
C ILE A 154 13.30 -3.47 -2.02
N GLY A 155 12.67 -3.91 -0.93
CA GLY A 155 13.19 -4.98 -0.08
C GLY A 155 13.06 -4.71 1.41
N ASN A 156 13.76 -5.50 2.22
CA ASN A 156 13.75 -5.41 3.67
C ASN A 156 15.18 -5.16 4.17
N VAL A 157 15.36 -4.11 4.97
CA VAL A 157 16.65 -3.67 5.51
C VAL A 157 16.54 -3.44 7.00
N GLN A 158 17.63 -3.70 7.74
CA GLN A 158 17.73 -3.34 9.14
C GLN A 158 18.74 -2.22 9.34
N ILE A 159 18.28 -1.09 9.87
CA ILE A 159 19.15 0.01 10.32
C ILE A 159 19.50 -0.22 11.79
N THR A 160 20.79 -0.09 12.10
CA THR A 160 21.35 -0.35 13.42
C THR A 160 21.96 0.93 13.98
N ALA A 161 21.53 1.34 15.16
CA ALA A 161 22.15 2.39 15.96
C ALA A 161 22.98 1.77 17.09
N THR A 162 24.29 2.03 17.09
CA THR A 162 25.21 1.57 18.13
C THR A 162 25.58 2.74 19.04
N ILE A 163 25.33 2.60 20.34
CA ILE A 163 25.62 3.58 21.39
C ILE A 163 26.48 2.89 22.45
N GLY A 164 27.79 3.10 22.42
CA GLY A 164 28.70 2.33 23.27
C GLY A 164 28.57 0.83 23.00
N ASN A 165 28.11 0.06 23.99
CA ASN A 165 27.81 -1.37 23.89
C ASN A 165 26.31 -1.69 23.66
N LYS A 166 25.43 -0.68 23.62
CA LYS A 166 24.00 -0.86 23.35
C LYS A 166 23.74 -0.80 21.84
N ILE A 167 22.87 -1.68 21.39
CA ILE A 167 22.41 -1.75 20.00
C ILE A 167 20.89 -1.56 19.99
N LEU A 168 20.43 -0.62 19.17
CA LEU A 168 19.03 -0.42 18.82
C LEU A 168 18.86 -0.69 17.31
N LYS A 169 17.67 -1.16 16.92
CA LYS A 169 17.40 -1.60 15.55
C LYS A 169 16.07 -1.05 15.06
N CYS A 170 16.04 -0.65 13.80
CA CYS A 170 14.84 -0.30 13.04
C CYS A 170 14.76 -1.19 11.80
N ASN A 171 13.65 -1.87 11.60
CA ASN A 171 13.39 -2.63 10.37
C ASN A 171 12.70 -1.70 9.36
N VAL A 172 13.22 -1.63 8.14
CA VAL A 172 12.68 -0.82 7.05
C VAL A 172 12.22 -1.77 5.95
N ASN A 173 10.93 -1.76 5.65
CA ASN A 173 10.31 -2.54 4.59
C ASN A 173 9.88 -1.61 3.45
N ILE A 174 10.27 -1.96 2.24
CA ILE A 174 9.97 -1.23 1.01
C ILE A 174 9.24 -2.20 0.08
N PRO A 175 7.91 -2.26 0.17
CA PRO A 175 7.12 -3.18 -0.64
C PRO A 175 7.28 -2.89 -2.12
N LYS A 176 7.13 -3.94 -2.93
CA LYS A 176 6.96 -3.77 -4.37
C LYS A 176 5.65 -3.00 -4.63
N PRO A 177 5.66 -1.92 -5.44
CA PRO A 177 4.44 -1.26 -5.86
C PRO A 177 3.40 -2.24 -6.42
N PHE A 178 2.13 -1.99 -6.14
CA PHE A 178 1.03 -2.84 -6.62
C PHE A 178 -0.24 -2.02 -6.82
N PHE A 179 -1.06 -2.45 -7.78
CA PHE A 179 -2.37 -1.86 -8.02
C PHE A 179 -3.38 -2.38 -7.00
N ILE A 180 -4.25 -1.50 -6.49
CA ILE A 180 -5.22 -1.84 -5.43
C ILE A 180 -6.23 -2.89 -5.91
N HIS A 181 -6.52 -2.91 -7.21
CA HIS A 181 -7.35 -3.93 -7.84
C HIS A 181 -6.58 -4.60 -8.98
N THR A 182 -7.07 -5.76 -9.42
CA THR A 182 -6.54 -6.49 -10.59
C THR A 182 -7.09 -5.96 -11.91
N SER A 183 -8.28 -5.34 -11.86
CA SER A 183 -8.98 -4.71 -12.97
C SER A 183 -9.92 -3.64 -12.43
N LEU A 184 -10.21 -2.63 -13.24
CA LEU A 184 -11.21 -1.60 -12.93
C LEU A 184 -12.18 -1.45 -14.10
N SER A 185 -13.46 -1.32 -13.77
CA SER A 185 -14.49 -0.88 -14.71
C SER A 185 -14.94 0.53 -14.34
N LEU A 186 -14.91 1.44 -15.31
CA LEU A 186 -15.35 2.83 -15.17
C LEU A 186 -16.37 3.16 -16.25
N ALA A 187 -17.29 4.09 -15.97
CA ALA A 187 -18.07 4.70 -17.05
C ALA A 187 -17.34 5.92 -17.65
N PRO A 188 -17.63 6.27 -18.92
CA PRO A 188 -17.18 7.53 -19.51
C PRO A 188 -17.45 8.74 -18.59
N GLY A 189 -16.41 9.57 -18.40
CA GLY A 189 -16.40 10.73 -17.51
C GLY A 189 -16.02 10.44 -16.07
N GLU A 190 -15.92 9.17 -15.65
CA GLU A 190 -15.52 8.82 -14.29
C GLU A 190 -14.00 8.85 -14.12
N THR A 191 -13.58 9.23 -12.92
CA THR A 191 -12.18 9.31 -12.51
C THR A 191 -11.87 8.34 -11.39
N ASN A 192 -10.66 7.81 -11.36
CA ASN A 192 -10.17 7.02 -10.23
C ASN A 192 -8.75 7.48 -9.84
N SER A 193 -8.52 7.61 -8.53
CA SER A 193 -7.27 8.10 -7.96
C SER A 193 -6.64 7.03 -7.09
N ASN A 194 -5.32 7.12 -6.87
CA ASN A 194 -4.56 6.22 -6.02
C ASN A 194 -4.61 4.75 -6.47
N VAL A 195 -4.66 4.49 -7.78
CA VAL A 195 -4.77 3.12 -8.31
C VAL A 195 -3.53 2.26 -7.99
N LEU A 196 -2.37 2.87 -7.74
CA LEU A 196 -1.11 2.22 -7.39
C LEU A 196 -0.63 2.68 -6.01
N LEU A 197 -0.14 1.76 -5.19
CA LEU A 197 0.45 2.06 -3.87
C LEU A 197 1.96 1.90 -3.87
N TYR A 198 2.62 2.59 -2.93
CA TYR A 198 4.08 2.52 -2.69
C TYR A 198 4.97 2.88 -3.88
N TYR A 199 4.46 3.65 -4.84
CA TYR A 199 5.24 4.12 -5.99
C TYR A 199 6.10 5.34 -5.65
N SER A 200 7.17 5.57 -6.40
CA SER A 200 8.08 6.70 -6.18
C SER A 200 7.53 8.00 -6.76
N ASP A 201 7.92 9.16 -6.22
CA ASP A 201 7.43 10.46 -6.74
C ASP A 201 7.88 10.76 -8.17
N ASN A 202 8.91 10.08 -8.66
CA ASN A 202 9.38 10.17 -10.04
C ASN A 202 8.69 9.18 -11.00
N THR A 203 7.60 8.54 -10.57
CA THR A 203 6.88 7.56 -11.39
C THR A 203 6.33 8.22 -12.65
N THR A 204 6.58 7.60 -13.80
CA THR A 204 6.00 8.02 -15.07
C THR A 204 4.79 7.16 -15.41
N TRP A 205 3.76 7.78 -15.97
CA TRP A 205 2.50 7.14 -16.30
C TRP A 205 2.21 7.28 -17.80
N SER A 206 1.54 6.28 -18.37
CA SER A 206 1.06 6.32 -19.75
C SER A 206 -0.17 5.43 -19.94
N SER A 207 -1.07 5.81 -20.84
CA SER A 207 -2.12 4.93 -21.34
C SER A 207 -1.72 4.29 -22.67
N SER A 208 -2.15 3.05 -22.90
CA SER A 208 -2.04 2.42 -24.22
C SER A 208 -2.97 3.05 -25.26
N ASP A 209 -4.06 3.71 -24.81
CA ASP A 209 -4.97 4.47 -25.67
C ASP A 209 -5.57 5.65 -24.89
N GLU A 210 -5.00 6.84 -25.13
CA GLU A 210 -5.41 8.11 -24.50
C GLU A 210 -6.81 8.58 -24.98
N ASN A 211 -7.40 7.99 -26.02
CA ASN A 211 -8.78 8.29 -26.42
C ASN A 211 -9.81 7.54 -25.55
N ILE A 212 -9.41 6.41 -24.96
CA ILE A 212 -10.25 5.57 -24.10
C ILE A 212 -10.07 6.00 -22.65
N ILE A 213 -8.84 6.03 -22.16
CA ILE A 213 -8.50 6.42 -20.78
C ILE A 213 -7.26 7.29 -20.79
N THR A 214 -7.27 8.38 -20.04
CA THR A 214 -6.09 9.21 -19.78
C THR A 214 -5.55 8.97 -18.37
N VAL A 215 -4.26 9.22 -18.16
CA VAL A 215 -3.63 9.16 -16.84
C VAL A 215 -2.74 10.37 -16.62
N ASP A 216 -2.89 11.05 -15.47
CA ASP A 216 -2.04 12.18 -15.12
C ASP A 216 -0.72 11.76 -14.46
N ASN A 217 0.15 12.73 -14.17
CA ASN A 217 1.45 12.50 -13.54
C ASN A 217 1.37 12.01 -12.08
N LYS A 218 0.18 11.97 -11.47
CA LYS A 218 -0.08 11.44 -10.12
C LYS A 218 -0.77 10.08 -10.17
N GLY A 219 -0.98 9.52 -11.37
CA GLY A 219 -1.69 8.26 -11.55
C GLY A 219 -3.20 8.37 -11.38
N ASN A 220 -3.78 9.58 -11.50
CA ASN A 220 -5.23 9.72 -11.59
C ASN A 220 -5.67 9.39 -13.01
N ILE A 221 -6.59 8.44 -13.13
CA ILE A 221 -7.10 7.97 -14.41
C ILE A 221 -8.48 8.55 -14.67
N THR A 222 -8.75 8.92 -15.93
CA THR A 222 -10.06 9.42 -16.37
C THR A 222 -10.53 8.61 -17.57
N ALA A 223 -11.69 7.99 -17.45
CA ALA A 223 -12.34 7.29 -18.55
C ALA A 223 -13.00 8.30 -19.50
N LEU A 224 -12.73 8.19 -20.80
CA LEU A 224 -13.22 9.10 -21.83
C LEU A 224 -14.25 8.45 -22.73
N THR A 225 -13.89 7.33 -23.36
CA THR A 225 -14.75 6.59 -24.29
C THR A 225 -14.75 5.12 -23.94
N VAL A 226 -15.78 4.39 -24.37
CA VAL A 226 -15.88 2.95 -24.14
C VAL A 226 -14.71 2.21 -24.77
N GLY A 227 -14.36 1.07 -24.18
CA GLY A 227 -13.26 0.23 -24.65
C GLY A 227 -12.29 -0.09 -23.53
N SER A 228 -11.16 -0.71 -23.86
CA SER A 228 -10.16 -1.12 -22.88
C SER A 228 -8.82 -0.48 -23.18
N ALA A 229 -8.13 -0.04 -22.14
CA ALA A 229 -6.75 0.41 -22.22
C ALA A 229 -5.92 -0.14 -21.06
N ILE A 230 -4.61 -0.21 -21.26
CA ILE A 230 -3.64 -0.57 -20.24
C ILE A 230 -3.01 0.71 -19.73
N ILE A 231 -3.09 0.92 -18.42
CA ILE A 231 -2.32 1.95 -17.72
C ILE A 231 -0.98 1.36 -17.30
N THR A 232 0.09 2.02 -17.71
CA THR A 232 1.45 1.63 -17.39
C THR A 232 2.06 2.65 -16.45
N ALA A 233 2.58 2.17 -15.32
CA ALA A 233 3.38 2.95 -14.37
C ALA A 233 4.82 2.43 -14.36
N SER A 234 5.80 3.32 -14.57
CA SER A 234 7.22 3.01 -14.42
C SER A 234 7.76 3.70 -13.17
N SER A 235 8.01 2.92 -12.11
CA SER A 235 8.40 3.38 -10.78
C SER A 235 9.63 2.63 -10.30
N GLY A 236 10.70 3.36 -9.93
CA GLY A 236 11.92 2.75 -9.37
C GLY A 236 12.60 1.75 -10.29
N GLY A 237 12.52 1.95 -11.62
CA GLY A 237 13.08 1.02 -12.62
C GLY A 237 12.21 -0.20 -12.92
N TYR A 238 11.03 -0.32 -12.30
CA TYR A 238 10.07 -1.39 -12.54
C TYR A 238 8.85 -0.88 -13.30
N ILE A 239 8.30 -1.75 -14.15
CA ILE A 239 7.10 -1.48 -14.95
C ILE A 239 5.92 -2.27 -14.38
N TYR A 240 4.79 -1.58 -14.22
CA TYR A 240 3.53 -2.13 -13.71
C TYR A 240 2.42 -1.81 -14.71
N ASN A 241 1.66 -2.82 -15.11
CA ASN A 241 0.55 -2.69 -16.05
C ASN A 241 -0.77 -2.98 -15.34
N TYR A 242 -1.79 -2.20 -15.69
CA TYR A 242 -3.12 -2.31 -15.12
C TYR A 242 -4.18 -2.20 -16.21
N SER A 243 -4.96 -3.24 -16.39
CA SER A 243 -6.05 -3.26 -17.37
C SER A 243 -7.26 -2.51 -16.82
N VAL A 244 -7.71 -1.51 -17.56
CA VAL A 244 -8.91 -0.74 -17.23
C VAL A 244 -9.88 -0.87 -18.39
N ASN A 245 -11.12 -1.22 -18.06
CA ASN A 245 -12.21 -1.32 -19.01
C ASN A 245 -13.17 -0.14 -18.77
N VAL A 246 -13.58 0.52 -19.85
CA VAL A 246 -14.58 1.57 -19.82
C VAL A 246 -15.86 1.04 -20.42
N GLU A 247 -16.88 0.92 -19.58
CA GLU A 247 -18.20 0.42 -19.96
C GLU A 247 -19.26 1.38 -19.48
N LEU A 248 -20.31 1.58 -20.29
CA LEU A 248 -21.48 2.30 -19.81
C LEU A 248 -22.33 1.38 -18.93
N SER A 249 -23.09 1.95 -17.99
CA SER A 249 -24.13 1.19 -17.30
C SER A 249 -25.36 1.05 -18.21
N PRO A 250 -26.18 0.00 -18.07
CA PRO A 250 -27.44 -0.13 -18.80
C PRO A 250 -28.34 1.10 -18.66
N SER A 251 -28.40 1.69 -17.46
CA SER A 251 -29.19 2.90 -17.20
C SER A 251 -28.68 4.13 -17.95
N LYS A 252 -27.35 4.30 -18.08
CA LYS A 252 -26.77 5.40 -18.86
C LYS A 252 -27.07 5.21 -20.35
N ILE A 253 -26.98 3.98 -20.86
CA ILE A 253 -27.31 3.67 -22.26
C ILE A 253 -28.79 3.90 -22.56
N GLU A 254 -29.69 3.49 -21.65
CA GLU A 254 -31.12 3.73 -21.81
C GLU A 254 -31.44 5.22 -21.95
N ASN A 255 -30.79 6.07 -21.13
CA ASN A 255 -30.91 7.52 -21.25
C ASN A 255 -30.37 8.06 -22.58
N LEU A 256 -29.19 7.59 -23.01
CA LEU A 256 -28.61 7.96 -24.29
C LEU A 256 -29.50 7.57 -25.48
N LEU A 257 -30.10 6.37 -25.45
CA LEU A 257 -31.07 5.92 -26.44
C LEU A 257 -32.31 6.82 -26.45
N LYS A 258 -32.84 7.16 -25.27
CA LYS A 258 -33.98 8.08 -25.14
C LYS A 258 -33.70 9.48 -25.69
N GLU A 259 -32.50 10.01 -25.48
CA GLU A 259 -32.08 11.30 -26.02
C GLU A 259 -31.87 11.25 -27.54
N LYS A 260 -31.26 10.17 -28.03
CA LYS A 260 -30.90 10.02 -29.45
C LYS A 260 -32.08 9.62 -30.33
N PHE A 261 -32.97 8.78 -29.84
CA PHE A 261 -34.11 8.22 -30.55
C PHE A 261 -35.43 8.47 -29.79
N PRO A 262 -35.80 9.72 -29.47
CA PRO A 262 -36.98 10.02 -28.66
C PRO A 262 -38.31 9.70 -29.38
N SER A 263 -38.30 9.70 -30.70
CA SER A 263 -39.47 9.45 -31.54
C SER A 263 -39.07 9.09 -32.96
N ILE A 264 -39.99 8.43 -33.67
CA ILE A 264 -39.93 8.24 -35.12
C ILE A 264 -41.19 8.83 -35.76
N THR A 265 -41.01 9.64 -36.80
CA THR A 265 -42.12 10.19 -37.59
C THR A 265 -42.29 9.37 -38.85
N THR A 266 -43.52 8.92 -39.09
CA THR A 266 -43.90 8.10 -40.24
C THR A 266 -45.08 8.72 -40.99
N PRO A 267 -45.37 8.30 -42.23
CA PRO A 267 -46.59 8.72 -42.93
C PRO A 267 -47.88 8.47 -42.12
N MET A 268 -47.87 7.47 -41.24
CA MET A 268 -49.02 7.10 -40.41
C MET A 268 -49.05 7.82 -39.05
N GLY A 269 -48.09 8.70 -38.78
CA GLY A 269 -47.99 9.49 -37.55
C GLY A 269 -46.64 9.35 -36.84
N THR A 270 -46.52 10.06 -35.72
CA THR A 270 -45.30 10.07 -34.89
C THR A 270 -45.45 9.16 -33.69
N LEU A 271 -44.51 8.22 -33.53
CA LEU A 271 -44.38 7.35 -32.38
C LEU A 271 -43.35 7.93 -31.42
N LYS A 272 -43.72 8.14 -30.14
CA LYS A 272 -42.75 8.51 -29.09
C LYS A 272 -42.15 7.22 -28.52
N LEU A 273 -40.87 7.00 -28.74
CA LEU A 273 -40.20 5.76 -28.38
C LEU A 273 -39.85 5.73 -26.89
N ILE A 274 -39.94 4.55 -26.31
CA ILE A 274 -39.56 4.24 -24.93
C ILE A 274 -38.59 3.07 -25.00
N HIS A 275 -37.33 3.31 -24.66
CA HIS A 275 -36.31 2.27 -24.65
C HIS A 275 -36.16 1.67 -23.26
N THR A 276 -35.91 0.38 -23.19
CA THR A 276 -35.51 -0.32 -21.96
C THR A 276 -34.34 -1.23 -22.27
N VAL A 277 -33.25 -1.09 -21.51
CA VAL A 277 -32.05 -1.91 -21.67
C VAL A 277 -31.97 -2.92 -20.52
N ARG A 278 -31.92 -4.20 -20.84
CA ARG A 278 -31.87 -5.29 -19.84
C ARG A 278 -30.62 -6.13 -20.02
N ILE A 279 -29.95 -6.45 -18.92
CA ILE A 279 -28.90 -7.46 -18.90
C ILE A 279 -29.56 -8.83 -18.72
N ASN A 280 -29.05 -9.83 -19.44
CA ASN A 280 -29.40 -11.23 -19.24
C ASN A 280 -28.28 -11.93 -18.47
N ASP A 281 -28.61 -12.37 -17.26
CA ASP A 281 -27.70 -13.13 -16.39
C ASP A 281 -27.90 -14.66 -16.51
N TYR A 282 -28.62 -15.12 -17.54
CA TYR A 282 -28.94 -16.54 -17.75
C TYR A 282 -28.28 -17.12 -19.02
N ASP A 283 -27.48 -18.17 -18.85
CA ASP A 283 -26.83 -18.90 -19.96
C ASP A 283 -27.82 -19.68 -20.85
N SER A 284 -29.08 -19.79 -20.43
CA SER A 284 -30.16 -20.42 -21.21
C SER A 284 -30.56 -19.61 -22.44
N TYR A 285 -30.18 -18.33 -22.51
CA TYR A 285 -30.45 -17.46 -23.65
C TYR A 285 -29.15 -16.98 -24.31
N PRO A 286 -29.12 -16.85 -25.64
CA PRO A 286 -27.91 -16.56 -26.40
C PRO A 286 -27.54 -15.07 -26.47
N TYR A 287 -28.00 -14.23 -25.55
CA TYR A 287 -27.70 -12.79 -25.54
C TYR A 287 -27.20 -12.31 -24.17
N ASP A 288 -26.38 -11.28 -24.16
CA ASP A 288 -25.97 -10.55 -22.95
C ASP A 288 -26.95 -9.42 -22.63
N ILE A 289 -27.45 -8.73 -23.66
CA ILE A 289 -28.25 -7.51 -23.51
C ILE A 289 -29.49 -7.55 -24.43
N GLU A 290 -30.63 -7.15 -23.89
CA GLU A 290 -31.88 -6.96 -24.63
C GLU A 290 -32.24 -5.47 -24.67
N ILE A 291 -32.46 -4.93 -25.87
CA ILE A 291 -32.98 -3.59 -26.11
C ILE A 291 -34.44 -3.70 -26.50
N LYS A 292 -35.33 -3.36 -25.57
CA LYS A 292 -36.76 -3.24 -25.87
C LYS A 292 -37.08 -1.82 -26.29
N THR A 293 -37.77 -1.67 -27.41
CA THR A 293 -38.33 -0.38 -27.81
C THR A 293 -39.85 -0.48 -27.82
N ASP A 294 -40.50 0.18 -26.88
CA ASP A 294 -41.95 0.40 -26.86
C ASP A 294 -42.24 1.80 -27.42
N TRP A 295 -43.51 2.19 -27.49
CA TRP A 295 -43.90 3.55 -27.77
C TRP A 295 -45.13 3.97 -26.98
N SER A 296 -45.31 5.28 -26.89
CA SER A 296 -46.54 5.91 -26.40
C SER A 296 -47.19 6.76 -27.48
N GLY A 297 -48.52 6.80 -27.45
CA GLY A 297 -49.35 7.55 -28.40
C GLY A 297 -50.64 6.81 -28.75
N ASP A 298 -51.52 7.50 -29.48
CA ASP A 298 -52.81 6.93 -29.93
C ASP A 298 -52.68 6.10 -31.22
N PHE A 299 -51.55 6.23 -31.93
CA PHE A 299 -51.23 5.40 -33.08
C PHE A 299 -50.70 4.04 -32.64
N SER A 300 -51.35 2.97 -33.11
CA SER A 300 -50.82 1.61 -33.06
C SER A 300 -50.72 1.08 -34.49
N PRO A 301 -49.53 0.63 -34.94
CA PRO A 301 -49.38 -0.03 -36.23
C PRO A 301 -50.16 -1.37 -36.31
N PHE A 302 -50.71 -1.85 -35.18
CA PHE A 302 -51.48 -3.10 -35.07
C PHE A 302 -52.99 -2.91 -34.94
N TYR A 303 -53.44 -1.73 -34.49
CA TYR A 303 -54.87 -1.43 -34.43
C TYR A 303 -55.32 -0.85 -35.76
N ASP A 304 -55.49 -1.74 -36.73
CA ASP A 304 -56.55 -1.57 -37.71
C ASP A 304 -57.76 -2.39 -37.21
N PRO A 305 -58.83 -1.77 -36.70
CA PRO A 305 -60.12 -2.45 -36.67
C PRO A 305 -60.72 -2.44 -38.09
N ILE A 306 -59.95 -2.87 -39.09
CA ILE A 306 -60.29 -3.10 -40.50
C ILE A 306 -60.96 -1.91 -41.26
N HIS A 307 -61.31 -0.75 -40.66
CA HIS A 307 -62.33 0.13 -41.27
C HIS A 307 -62.28 1.65 -41.06
N SER A 308 -61.22 2.28 -40.52
CA SER A 308 -61.33 3.74 -40.21
C SER A 308 -60.19 4.67 -40.60
N ILE A 309 -59.06 4.20 -41.13
CA ILE A 309 -58.03 5.10 -41.69
C ILE A 309 -57.52 4.57 -43.05
N LYS A 310 -57.69 5.37 -44.10
CA LYS A 310 -57.31 5.04 -45.48
C LYS A 310 -55.84 5.39 -45.73
N TYR A 311 -54.91 4.62 -45.18
CA TYR A 311 -53.51 4.69 -45.62
C TYR A 311 -53.31 3.86 -46.89
N SER A 312 -52.62 4.43 -47.86
CA SER A 312 -52.20 3.76 -49.09
C SER A 312 -51.15 2.68 -48.80
N ASP A 313 -51.01 1.70 -49.72
CA ASP A 313 -49.99 0.66 -49.59
C ASP A 313 -48.57 1.24 -49.62
N ILE A 314 -48.39 2.38 -50.28
CA ILE A 314 -47.13 3.14 -50.30
C ILE A 314 -46.81 3.68 -48.91
N GLU A 315 -47.76 4.33 -48.24
CA GLU A 315 -47.57 4.88 -46.89
C GLU A 315 -47.30 3.77 -45.85
N LYS A 316 -47.96 2.62 -45.99
CA LYS A 316 -47.71 1.43 -45.15
C LYS A 316 -46.30 0.90 -45.35
N GLN A 317 -45.87 0.72 -46.61
CA GLN A 317 -44.54 0.22 -46.93
C GLN A 317 -43.44 1.19 -46.49
N GLU A 318 -43.66 2.49 -46.66
CA GLU A 318 -42.74 3.52 -46.19
C GLU A 318 -42.62 3.52 -44.65
N THR A 319 -43.74 3.40 -43.94
CA THR A 319 -43.76 3.24 -42.48
C THR A 319 -42.95 2.02 -42.03
N ILE A 320 -43.14 0.86 -42.68
CA ILE A 320 -42.36 -0.36 -42.40
C ILE A 320 -40.86 -0.13 -42.61
N ASN A 321 -40.47 0.53 -43.71
CA ASN A 321 -39.08 0.80 -44.01
C ASN A 321 -38.43 1.72 -42.96
N GLN A 322 -39.15 2.76 -42.53
CA GLN A 322 -38.66 3.68 -41.51
C GLN A 322 -38.53 3.01 -40.13
N LEU A 323 -39.49 2.18 -39.73
CA LEU A 323 -39.41 1.39 -38.49
C LEU A 323 -38.22 0.43 -38.51
N ARG A 324 -37.99 -0.25 -39.65
CA ARG A 324 -36.83 -1.14 -39.82
C ARG A 324 -35.51 -0.36 -39.72
N GLN A 325 -35.42 0.78 -40.39
CA GLN A 325 -34.22 1.61 -40.34
C GLN A 325 -33.95 2.11 -38.91
N ALA A 326 -34.97 2.52 -38.16
CA ALA A 326 -34.80 2.95 -36.78
C ALA A 326 -34.24 1.83 -35.87
N GLN A 327 -34.67 0.58 -36.03
CA GLN A 327 -34.07 -0.54 -35.27
C GLN A 327 -32.61 -0.81 -35.65
N ILE A 328 -32.26 -0.68 -36.93
CA ILE A 328 -30.86 -0.75 -37.38
C ILE A 328 -30.03 0.38 -36.75
N ASP A 329 -30.55 1.60 -36.74
CA ASP A 329 -29.87 2.76 -36.16
C ASP A 329 -29.70 2.62 -34.64
N ILE A 330 -30.72 2.10 -33.93
CA ILE A 330 -30.65 1.78 -32.50
C ILE A 330 -29.57 0.73 -32.23
N TYR A 331 -29.54 -0.36 -33.03
CA TYR A 331 -28.48 -1.36 -32.91
C TYR A 331 -27.10 -0.74 -33.12
N ASN A 332 -26.89 -0.01 -34.22
CA ASN A 332 -25.59 0.58 -34.53
C ASN A 332 -25.12 1.53 -33.43
N PHE A 333 -26.04 2.36 -32.92
CA PHE A 333 -25.77 3.27 -31.80
C PHE A 333 -25.42 2.51 -30.52
N PHE A 334 -26.08 1.39 -30.23
CA PHE A 334 -25.73 0.58 -29.07
C PHE A 334 -24.40 -0.16 -29.26
N HIS A 335 -24.19 -0.72 -30.44
CA HIS A 335 -23.06 -1.58 -30.77
C HIS A 335 -21.72 -0.84 -30.72
N GLN A 336 -21.71 0.48 -30.98
CA GLN A 336 -20.51 1.31 -30.78
C GLN A 336 -20.01 1.31 -29.32
N TYR A 337 -20.90 1.05 -28.35
CA TYR A 337 -20.58 0.99 -26.92
C TYR A 337 -20.28 -0.42 -26.43
N TYR A 338 -20.81 -1.45 -27.11
CA TYR A 338 -20.63 -2.86 -26.76
C TYR A 338 -20.39 -3.71 -28.01
N PRO A 339 -19.20 -3.60 -28.63
CA PRO A 339 -18.88 -4.37 -29.84
C PRO A 339 -18.82 -5.88 -29.54
N ASP A 340 -18.41 -6.25 -28.33
CA ASP A 340 -18.15 -7.64 -27.94
C ASP A 340 -19.33 -8.32 -27.21
N LYS A 341 -20.52 -7.70 -27.19
CA LYS A 341 -21.71 -8.25 -26.54
C LYS A 341 -22.69 -8.81 -27.55
N LYS A 342 -23.33 -9.92 -27.20
CA LYS A 342 -24.49 -10.47 -27.91
C LYS A 342 -25.72 -9.68 -27.51
N VAL A 343 -26.37 -9.08 -28.49
CA VAL A 343 -27.49 -8.17 -28.30
C VAL A 343 -28.67 -8.67 -29.09
N THR A 344 -29.85 -8.59 -28.47
CA THR A 344 -31.13 -8.72 -29.17
C THR A 344 -31.97 -7.48 -28.93
N GLY A 345 -32.85 -7.19 -29.87
CA GLY A 345 -33.80 -6.12 -29.70
C GLY A 345 -34.95 -6.23 -30.68
N GLY A 346 -35.80 -5.23 -30.61
CA GLY A 346 -36.98 -5.12 -31.45
C GLY A 346 -38.00 -4.21 -30.81
N TYR A 347 -39.16 -4.15 -31.45
CA TYR A 347 -40.28 -3.45 -30.91
C TYR A 347 -41.14 -4.37 -30.03
N TYR A 348 -41.62 -3.80 -28.93
CA TYR A 348 -42.48 -4.45 -27.96
C TYR A 348 -43.71 -3.58 -27.80
N TRP A 349 -44.90 -4.14 -28.03
CA TRP A 349 -46.14 -3.41 -27.82
C TRP A 349 -46.97 -4.16 -26.79
N GLY A 350 -47.03 -3.58 -25.58
CA GLY A 350 -47.79 -4.11 -24.46
C GLY A 350 -49.20 -3.53 -24.38
N TYR A 351 -50.19 -4.35 -24.05
CA TYR A 351 -51.53 -3.89 -23.72
C TYR A 351 -52.09 -4.69 -22.53
N TYR A 352 -52.83 -4.02 -21.66
CA TYR A 352 -53.63 -4.71 -20.65
C TYR A 352 -54.99 -5.05 -21.25
N LYS A 353 -55.37 -6.34 -21.23
CA LYS A 353 -56.71 -6.81 -21.59
C LYS A 353 -57.80 -6.04 -20.84
N TYR A 354 -57.52 -5.66 -19.59
CA TYR A 354 -58.36 -4.78 -18.77
C TYR A 354 -57.59 -3.51 -18.37
N ARG A 355 -57.53 -2.54 -19.28
CA ARG A 355 -56.71 -1.31 -19.18
C ARG A 355 -56.87 -0.53 -17.87
N TYR A 356 -58.09 -0.33 -17.38
CA TYR A 356 -58.34 0.53 -16.20
C TYR A 356 -57.92 -0.10 -14.87
N ILE A 357 -57.95 -1.42 -14.77
CA ILE A 357 -57.52 -2.16 -13.57
C ILE A 357 -56.12 -2.76 -13.74
N GLN A 358 -55.46 -2.47 -14.87
CA GLN A 358 -54.14 -3.02 -15.24
C GLN A 358 -54.07 -4.55 -15.05
N ALA A 359 -55.09 -5.28 -15.50
CA ALA A 359 -55.13 -6.74 -15.43
C ALA A 359 -55.02 -7.39 -16.82
N GLY A 360 -54.34 -8.54 -16.86
CA GLY A 360 -54.13 -9.31 -18.10
C GLY A 360 -53.22 -8.61 -19.10
N TYR A 361 -51.99 -8.25 -18.69
CA TYR A 361 -50.98 -7.70 -19.60
C TYR A 361 -50.58 -8.74 -20.63
N ASP A 362 -50.57 -8.34 -21.89
CA ASP A 362 -50.06 -9.09 -23.02
C ASP A 362 -49.11 -8.19 -23.82
N SER A 363 -48.13 -8.78 -24.50
CA SER A 363 -47.16 -8.01 -25.29
C SER A 363 -46.79 -8.74 -26.56
N VAL A 364 -46.87 -8.03 -27.69
CA VAL A 364 -46.47 -8.53 -29.00
C VAL A 364 -45.07 -8.02 -29.33
N LYS A 365 -44.21 -8.92 -29.82
CA LYS A 365 -42.87 -8.57 -30.33
C LYS A 365 -42.86 -8.58 -31.85
N PHE A 366 -42.18 -7.64 -32.47
CA PHE A 366 -42.04 -7.58 -33.93
C PHE A 366 -40.82 -6.74 -34.34
N MET A 367 -40.42 -6.87 -35.60
CA MET A 367 -39.15 -6.36 -36.14
C MET A 367 -38.00 -6.68 -35.19
N ASN A 368 -37.95 -7.95 -34.80
CA ASN A 368 -36.94 -8.44 -33.88
C ASN A 368 -35.64 -8.65 -34.64
N TRP A 369 -34.54 -8.41 -33.95
CA TRP A 369 -33.20 -8.63 -34.48
C TRP A 369 -32.28 -9.17 -33.40
N THR A 370 -31.22 -9.80 -33.87
CA THR A 370 -30.10 -10.26 -33.05
C THR A 370 -28.80 -9.85 -33.73
N ASN A 371 -27.70 -9.77 -32.98
CA ASN A 371 -26.37 -9.65 -33.59
C ASN A 371 -25.56 -10.96 -33.55
N TYR A 372 -26.22 -12.09 -33.28
CA TYR A 372 -25.59 -13.38 -33.03
C TYR A 372 -26.30 -14.50 -33.78
N ASN A 373 -25.53 -15.56 -34.09
CA ASN A 373 -26.05 -16.77 -34.73
C ASN A 373 -26.65 -17.70 -33.67
N ALA A 374 -27.98 -17.75 -33.57
CA ALA A 374 -28.67 -18.66 -32.67
C ALA A 374 -30.01 -19.12 -33.24
N SER A 375 -30.33 -20.39 -32.96
CA SER A 375 -31.67 -20.94 -33.08
C SER A 375 -32.46 -20.75 -31.77
N LEU A 376 -33.77 -21.02 -31.79
CA LEU A 376 -34.64 -20.94 -30.59
C LEU A 376 -34.15 -21.76 -29.38
N PHE A 377 -33.27 -22.73 -29.59
CA PHE A 377 -32.75 -23.63 -28.55
C PHE A 377 -31.25 -23.45 -28.27
N SER A 378 -30.60 -22.49 -28.95
CA SER A 378 -29.17 -22.26 -28.76
C SER A 378 -28.91 -21.66 -27.39
N ARG A 379 -27.98 -22.27 -26.64
CA ARG A 379 -27.51 -21.72 -25.36
C ARG A 379 -26.50 -20.62 -25.62
N TYR A 380 -26.13 -19.90 -24.56
CA TYR A 380 -25.15 -18.84 -24.64
C TYR A 380 -23.85 -19.28 -25.32
N TYR A 381 -23.21 -20.35 -24.86
CA TYR A 381 -21.92 -20.80 -25.40
C TYR A 381 -21.97 -21.41 -26.81
N ASP A 382 -23.16 -21.71 -27.32
CA ASP A 382 -23.34 -22.30 -28.67
C ASP A 382 -23.48 -21.23 -29.77
N SER A 383 -23.47 -19.95 -29.39
CA SER A 383 -23.67 -18.80 -30.29
C SER A 383 -22.46 -17.88 -30.31
N TYR A 384 -22.30 -17.14 -31.40
CA TYR A 384 -21.25 -16.13 -31.58
C TYR A 384 -21.79 -14.93 -32.37
N ILE A 385 -21.13 -13.78 -32.24
CA ILE A 385 -21.53 -12.52 -32.87
C ILE A 385 -21.33 -12.62 -34.39
N ILE A 386 -22.36 -12.21 -35.16
CA ILE A 386 -22.37 -12.17 -36.64
C ILE A 386 -22.71 -10.78 -37.19
N GLY A 387 -22.86 -9.77 -36.33
CA GLY A 387 -23.40 -8.46 -36.72
C GLY A 387 -24.92 -8.48 -36.86
N PHE A 388 -25.53 -7.33 -37.19
CA PHE A 388 -26.98 -7.19 -37.25
C PHE A 388 -27.65 -8.21 -38.18
N ASN A 389 -28.66 -8.89 -37.66
CA ASN A 389 -29.48 -9.83 -38.41
C ASN A 389 -30.95 -9.76 -37.96
N TRP A 390 -31.86 -9.66 -38.92
CA TRP A 390 -33.29 -9.74 -38.64
C TRP A 390 -33.66 -11.16 -38.17
N TYR A 391 -34.44 -11.24 -37.09
CA TYR A 391 -34.90 -12.50 -36.51
C TYR A 391 -36.32 -12.80 -36.98
N ALA A 392 -36.42 -13.65 -38.01
CA ALA A 392 -37.63 -13.85 -38.83
C ALA A 392 -38.82 -14.52 -38.12
N TYR A 393 -38.74 -14.90 -36.85
CA TYR A 393 -39.72 -15.80 -36.24
C TYR A 393 -41.12 -15.18 -36.05
N PHE A 394 -41.24 -13.85 -35.99
CA PHE A 394 -42.51 -13.15 -35.70
C PHE A 394 -42.94 -12.12 -36.76
N ASP A 395 -42.11 -11.84 -37.77
CA ASP A 395 -42.36 -10.77 -38.74
C ASP A 395 -43.23 -11.20 -39.94
N ASP A 396 -43.35 -12.50 -40.17
CA ASP A 396 -44.16 -13.05 -41.27
C ASP A 396 -45.67 -13.11 -40.93
N TYR A 397 -46.10 -12.67 -39.75
CA TYR A 397 -47.52 -12.70 -39.34
C TYR A 397 -48.42 -11.71 -40.10
N TYR A 398 -47.84 -10.79 -40.89
CA TYR A 398 -48.56 -9.72 -41.61
C TYR A 398 -48.30 -9.73 -43.13
N LYS A 399 -47.81 -10.85 -43.70
CA LYS A 399 -47.76 -11.05 -45.15
C LYS A 399 -49.13 -11.42 -45.73
#